data_AF-A0A0M4FZN4-F1
#
_entry.id   AF-A0A0M4FZN4-F1
#
_cell.length_a   1.000
_cell.length_b   1.000
_cell.length_c   1.000
_cell.angle_alpha   90.00
_cell.angle_beta   90.00
_cell.angle_gamma   90.00
#
_symmetry.space_group_name_H-M   'P 1'
#
loop_
_entity.id
_entity.type
_entity.pdbx_description
1 polymer ?
#
loop_
_entity_poly.entity_id
_entity_poly.type
_entity_poly.pdbx_seq_one_letter_code
_entity_poly.pdbx_strand_id
1 'polypeptide(L)'
;MDKNEELTLEAKQLLKPITYRPSLEPRKAFVNELHYKLLNTKRKKRLHVKPIAAFCLTTLLLIVVLLSYSNKSDLDLAAVPEKPFLIESVSSLKQVQTLEYGSEQGQAGLYFMGTDETLPVTVTSFDIEDGTFYLLDEARRQVLVVGNNGSKKSFPLKGESNTTGTLTDILVTPDNQIYILNTASPVVVYQYTEEGNLVETFDLSKHQLFFPNELGFFENIGVVVSQNQEQVLSLKTGEMLEENALPYQFATTHQKQAVLTINDGEIPTKLDIHYDEGKGPSSIESVRDEQIVFTKTEVPRVFSPITETHVYSLDKQGETIGGIRIPTENFIEIPQTIESYIKADKNKLYLLSPEKEHIAIYELTLGKSYESYLQEQVAKAEVGFDYKTFGKPFPELEAEIKKLFADGKIFSQYGDETSVNGAAIDNEGTVILDFKEFFSGSPSSYQAQEISNALNQAIFVKFPEVKQVYLQFDGSFSAWCVWMQTTEEPWKRP
;
A
#
# COMPACT_ATOMS: atom_id res chain seq x y z
N MET A 1 -66.34 22.64 -21.29
CA MET A 1 -65.19 22.74 -20.37
C MET A 1 -65.08 24.18 -19.95
N ASP A 2 -64.95 24.45 -18.66
CA ASP A 2 -64.92 25.83 -18.15
C ASP A 2 -63.57 26.49 -18.52
N LYS A 3 -63.59 27.77 -18.90
CA LYS A 3 -62.41 28.46 -19.46
C LYS A 3 -61.25 28.54 -18.46
N ASN A 4 -61.57 28.52 -17.15
CA ASN A 4 -60.59 28.48 -16.07
C ASN A 4 -60.00 27.09 -15.83
N GLU A 5 -60.72 26.01 -16.16
CA GLU A 5 -60.19 24.64 -16.05
C GLU A 5 -59.13 24.37 -17.13
N GLU A 6 -59.32 24.86 -18.36
CA GLU A 6 -58.33 24.72 -19.44
C GLU A 6 -56.99 25.41 -19.10
N LEU A 7 -57.03 26.62 -18.56
CA LEU A 7 -55.83 27.40 -18.21
C LEU A 7 -55.05 26.76 -17.05
N THR A 8 -55.77 26.16 -16.11
CA THR A 8 -55.17 25.47 -14.95
C THR A 8 -54.52 24.14 -15.37
N LEU A 9 -55.09 23.45 -16.36
CA LEU A 9 -54.50 22.24 -16.94
C LEU A 9 -53.22 22.55 -17.73
N GLU A 10 -53.23 23.62 -18.53
CA GLU A 10 -52.09 24.06 -19.34
C GLU A 10 -50.91 24.54 -18.47
N ALA A 11 -51.20 25.24 -17.36
CA ALA A 11 -50.18 25.62 -16.39
C ALA A 11 -49.54 24.41 -15.67
N LYS A 12 -50.34 23.39 -15.31
CA LYS A 12 -49.82 22.15 -14.71
C LYS A 12 -48.95 21.33 -15.67
N GLN A 13 -49.20 21.40 -16.98
CA GLN A 13 -48.36 20.72 -17.98
C GLN A 13 -47.02 21.43 -18.18
N LEU A 14 -47.01 22.77 -18.20
CA LEU A 14 -45.79 23.57 -18.36
C LEU A 14 -44.87 23.57 -17.13
N LEU A 15 -45.34 23.10 -15.97
CA LEU A 15 -44.54 23.01 -14.74
C LEU A 15 -43.94 21.61 -14.50
N LYS A 16 -44.16 20.64 -15.40
CA LYS A 16 -43.51 19.32 -15.32
C LYS A 16 -42.00 19.38 -15.62
N PRO A 17 -41.19 18.43 -15.12
CA PRO A 17 -39.77 18.31 -15.46
C PRO A 17 -39.55 18.25 -16.97
N ILE A 18 -38.45 18.84 -17.45
CA ILE A 18 -38.19 19.08 -18.89
C ILE A 18 -38.20 17.77 -19.70
N THR A 19 -37.77 16.65 -19.11
CA THR A 19 -37.75 15.31 -19.71
C THR A 19 -39.13 14.72 -20.05
N TYR A 20 -40.22 15.30 -19.54
CA TYR A 20 -41.59 14.78 -19.72
C TYR A 20 -42.56 15.80 -20.36
N ARG A 21 -42.06 16.86 -21.01
CA ARG A 21 -42.92 17.83 -21.71
C ARG A 21 -43.13 17.42 -23.17
N PRO A 22 -44.38 17.32 -23.66
CA PRO A 22 -44.62 17.32 -25.10
C PRO A 22 -44.21 18.69 -25.68
N SER A 23 -43.60 18.70 -26.87
CA SER A 23 -43.07 19.91 -27.54
C SER A 23 -44.19 20.79 -28.10
N LEU A 24 -45.02 21.35 -27.22
CA LEU A 24 -46.10 22.26 -27.59
C LEU A 24 -45.78 23.64 -27.05
N GLU A 25 -45.60 24.59 -27.97
CA GLU A 25 -45.53 26.01 -27.62
C GLU A 25 -46.84 26.45 -26.95
N PRO A 26 -46.79 27.22 -25.85
CA PRO A 26 -47.98 27.65 -25.14
C PRO A 26 -48.86 28.52 -26.03
N ARG A 27 -50.19 28.37 -25.89
CA ARG A 27 -51.14 29.15 -26.69
C ARG A 27 -50.95 30.64 -26.42
N LYS A 28 -50.90 31.48 -27.48
CA LYS A 28 -50.76 32.96 -27.37
C LYS A 28 -51.77 33.60 -26.41
N ALA A 29 -52.97 33.02 -26.27
CA ALA A 29 -53.99 33.48 -25.34
C ALA A 29 -53.55 33.35 -23.87
N PHE A 30 -52.88 32.25 -23.50
CA PHE A 30 -52.33 32.03 -22.16
C PHE A 30 -51.21 33.03 -21.85
N VAL A 31 -50.30 33.24 -22.81
CA VAL A 31 -49.18 34.20 -22.66
C VAL A 31 -49.71 35.63 -22.46
N ASN A 32 -50.70 36.04 -23.24
CA ASN A 32 -51.31 37.36 -23.12
C ASN A 32 -52.05 37.55 -21.80
N GLU A 33 -52.75 36.52 -21.30
CA GLU A 33 -53.46 36.60 -20.02
C GLU A 33 -52.50 36.61 -18.82
N LEU A 34 -51.42 35.83 -18.89
CA LEU A 34 -50.34 35.85 -17.90
C LEU A 34 -49.66 37.21 -17.85
N HIS A 35 -49.36 37.80 -19.02
CA HIS A 35 -48.76 39.12 -19.12
C HIS A 35 -49.70 40.21 -18.57
N TYR A 36 -51.00 40.13 -18.87
CA TYR A 36 -52.00 41.05 -18.34
C TYR A 36 -52.14 40.93 -16.81
N LYS A 37 -52.13 39.71 -16.27
CA LYS A 37 -52.15 39.48 -14.81
C LYS A 37 -50.91 40.03 -14.14
N LEU A 38 -49.71 39.80 -14.70
CA LEU A 38 -48.43 40.32 -14.18
C LEU A 38 -48.34 41.85 -14.20
N LEU A 39 -48.87 42.50 -15.24
CA LEU A 39 -48.93 43.96 -15.33
C LEU A 39 -49.92 44.54 -14.31
N ASN A 40 -51.02 43.85 -14.02
CA ASN A 40 -52.02 44.30 -13.05
C ASN A 40 -51.69 43.98 -11.58
N THR A 41 -50.80 43.04 -11.28
CA THR A 41 -50.32 42.83 -9.89
C THR A 41 -49.43 43.96 -9.37
N LYS A 42 -48.88 44.83 -10.23
CA LYS A 42 -48.05 45.98 -9.83
C LYS A 42 -48.83 47.21 -9.35
N ARG A 43 -50.17 47.18 -9.29
CA ARG A 43 -50.99 48.29 -8.77
C ARG A 43 -51.99 47.82 -7.71
N LYS A 44 -51.54 47.68 -6.46
CA LYS A 44 -52.20 48.15 -5.23
C LYS A 44 -51.53 47.59 -3.97
N LYS A 45 -50.76 48.44 -3.28
CA LYS A 45 -50.85 48.79 -1.84
C LYS A 45 -49.53 49.44 -1.44
N ARG A 46 -49.57 50.72 -1.08
CA ARG A 46 -48.49 51.36 -0.31
C ARG A 46 -48.42 50.62 1.03
N LEU A 47 -47.45 49.73 1.19
CA LEU A 47 -47.12 49.19 2.50
C LEU A 47 -46.44 50.30 3.29
N HIS A 48 -47.15 50.86 4.27
CA HIS A 48 -46.50 51.55 5.38
C HIS A 48 -45.79 50.50 6.23
N VAL A 49 -44.56 50.17 5.85
CA VAL A 49 -43.67 49.35 6.67
C VAL A 49 -43.20 50.24 7.81
N LYS A 50 -43.69 49.98 9.03
CA LYS A 50 -43.14 50.59 10.24
C LYS A 50 -41.63 50.29 10.28
N PRO A 51 -40.76 51.20 10.72
CA PRO A 51 -39.30 51.08 10.62
C PRO A 51 -38.74 49.77 11.21
N ILE A 52 -39.44 49.20 12.20
CA ILE A 52 -39.09 47.92 12.82
C ILE A 52 -39.21 46.74 11.84
N ALA A 53 -40.24 46.70 10.99
CA ALA A 53 -40.43 45.61 10.03
C ALA A 53 -39.44 45.68 8.86
N ALA A 54 -39.02 46.90 8.49
CA ALA A 54 -37.93 47.08 7.52
C ALA A 54 -36.60 46.61 8.12
N PHE A 55 -36.34 46.94 9.40
CA PHE A 55 -35.13 46.49 10.11
C PHE A 55 -35.10 44.97 10.27
N CYS A 56 -36.22 44.33 10.65
CA CYS A 56 -36.31 42.87 10.72
C CYS A 56 -36.10 42.21 9.35
N LEU A 57 -36.65 42.78 8.27
CA LEU A 57 -36.47 42.23 6.92
C LEU A 57 -35.03 42.40 6.44
N THR A 58 -34.38 43.53 6.71
CA THR A 58 -32.95 43.73 6.39
C THR A 58 -32.05 42.85 7.25
N THR A 59 -32.38 42.64 8.52
CA THR A 59 -31.63 41.73 9.41
C THR A 59 -31.81 40.28 8.97
N LEU A 60 -33.02 39.89 8.55
CA LEU A 60 -33.29 38.57 8.01
C LEU A 60 -32.58 38.36 6.66
N LEU A 61 -32.56 39.36 5.78
CA LEU A 61 -31.79 39.32 4.53
C LEU A 61 -30.29 39.28 4.79
N LEU A 62 -29.79 40.02 5.78
CA LEU A 62 -28.39 39.98 6.19
C LEU A 62 -28.03 38.61 6.78
N ILE A 63 -28.91 38.02 7.61
CA ILE A 63 -28.75 36.67 8.15
C ILE A 63 -28.81 35.64 7.03
N VAL A 64 -29.71 35.75 6.06
CA VAL A 64 -29.78 34.84 4.90
C VAL A 64 -28.53 35.00 4.03
N VAL A 65 -28.02 36.22 3.82
CA VAL A 65 -26.78 36.46 3.07
C VAL A 65 -25.56 35.97 3.85
N LEU A 66 -25.49 36.18 5.16
CA LEU A 66 -24.44 35.66 6.05
C LEU A 66 -24.47 34.14 6.11
N LEU A 67 -25.65 33.52 6.22
CA LEU A 67 -25.84 32.07 6.17
C LEU A 67 -25.54 31.51 4.78
N SER A 68 -25.82 32.26 3.71
CA SER A 68 -25.47 31.87 2.34
C SER A 68 -23.98 32.06 2.04
N TYR A 69 -23.30 32.98 2.75
CA TYR A 69 -21.84 33.15 2.68
C TYR A 69 -21.13 32.11 3.56
N SER A 70 -21.65 31.77 4.74
CA SER A 70 -21.11 30.71 5.60
C SER A 70 -21.32 29.33 4.99
N ASN A 71 -22.43 29.10 4.28
CA ASN A 71 -22.60 27.86 3.50
C ASN A 71 -21.77 27.82 2.21
N LYS A 72 -21.27 28.96 1.70
CA LYS A 72 -20.35 28.95 0.56
C LYS A 72 -18.92 28.61 0.96
N SER A 73 -18.48 29.00 2.16
CA SER A 73 -17.21 28.52 2.70
C SER A 73 -17.21 27.00 2.92
N ASP A 74 -18.35 26.38 3.23
CA ASP A 74 -18.43 24.92 3.42
C ASP A 74 -18.70 24.13 2.12
N LEU A 75 -19.14 24.78 1.04
CA LEU A 75 -19.39 24.13 -0.27
C LEU A 75 -18.19 24.19 -1.22
N ASP A 76 -17.24 25.10 -1.00
CA ASP A 76 -15.93 25.10 -1.67
C ASP A 76 -14.87 24.28 -0.90
N LEU A 77 -15.25 23.67 0.25
CA LEU A 77 -14.43 22.74 1.06
C LEU A 77 -14.87 21.27 0.92
N ALA A 78 -15.91 20.97 0.15
CA ALA A 78 -16.14 19.59 -0.28
C ALA A 78 -15.05 19.25 -1.29
N ALA A 79 -14.00 18.56 -0.83
CA ALA A 79 -12.98 17.98 -1.69
C ALA A 79 -13.66 17.38 -2.93
N VAL A 80 -13.30 17.86 -4.12
CA VAL A 80 -13.75 17.20 -5.36
C VAL A 80 -13.26 15.76 -5.22
N PRO A 81 -14.15 14.76 -5.22
CA PRO A 81 -13.73 13.38 -4.97
C PRO A 81 -12.63 13.03 -5.95
N GLU A 82 -11.50 12.56 -5.43
CA GLU A 82 -10.36 12.20 -6.26
C GLU A 82 -10.81 11.18 -7.29
N LYS A 83 -10.54 11.46 -8.57
CA LYS A 83 -10.97 10.58 -9.65
C LYS A 83 -10.24 9.24 -9.53
N PRO A 84 -10.84 8.12 -9.95
CA PRO A 84 -10.12 6.86 -10.08
C PRO A 84 -8.84 7.02 -10.93
N PHE A 85 -7.78 6.28 -10.59
CA PHE A 85 -6.60 6.18 -11.43
C PHE A 85 -6.98 5.58 -12.79
N LEU A 86 -6.30 6.06 -13.83
CA LEU A 86 -6.48 5.54 -15.18
C LEU A 86 -5.92 4.12 -15.26
N ILE A 87 -6.78 3.16 -15.64
CA ILE A 87 -6.38 1.79 -15.95
C ILE A 87 -6.38 1.62 -17.47
N GLU A 88 -5.20 1.44 -18.05
CA GLU A 88 -5.02 1.20 -19.48
C GLU A 88 -5.09 -0.31 -19.82
N SER A 89 -5.02 -0.65 -21.11
CA SER A 89 -4.96 -2.05 -21.53
C SER A 89 -3.65 -2.73 -21.12
N VAL A 90 -2.54 -1.99 -21.18
CA VAL A 90 -1.18 -2.47 -20.88
C VAL A 90 -0.52 -1.47 -19.97
N SER A 91 0.16 -1.95 -18.92
CA SER A 91 0.87 -1.08 -17.99
C SER A 91 2.07 -0.40 -18.65
N SER A 92 2.45 0.79 -18.19
CA SER A 92 3.65 1.46 -18.70
C SER A 92 4.36 2.30 -17.63
N LEU A 93 5.68 2.44 -17.81
CA LEU A 93 6.51 3.38 -17.07
C LEU A 93 6.97 4.48 -18.01
N LYS A 94 6.76 5.74 -17.61
CA LYS A 94 7.22 6.91 -18.37
C LYS A 94 8.15 7.73 -17.51
N GLN A 95 9.41 7.86 -17.92
CA GLN A 95 10.36 8.73 -17.24
C GLN A 95 9.89 10.19 -17.35
N VAL A 96 9.74 10.85 -16.21
CA VAL A 96 9.28 12.25 -16.13
C VAL A 96 10.36 13.19 -15.62
N GLN A 97 11.34 12.68 -14.86
CA GLN A 97 12.44 13.47 -14.33
C GLN A 97 13.73 12.64 -14.27
N THR A 98 14.86 13.33 -14.45
CA THR A 98 16.21 12.80 -14.25
C THR A 98 16.99 13.76 -13.37
N LEU A 99 17.76 13.21 -12.43
CA LEU A 99 18.65 13.95 -11.54
C LEU A 99 20.03 13.32 -11.57
N GLU A 100 21.02 14.16 -11.88
CA GLU A 100 22.42 13.75 -11.89
C GLU A 100 22.95 13.62 -10.46
N TYR A 101 23.84 12.67 -10.27
CA TYR A 101 24.68 12.62 -9.08
C TYR A 101 25.78 13.68 -9.13
N GLY A 102 26.14 14.24 -7.98
CA GLY A 102 27.25 15.16 -7.86
C GLY A 102 27.19 16.04 -6.62
N SER A 103 28.06 17.05 -6.58
CA SER A 103 28.24 17.93 -5.42
C SER A 103 27.68 19.34 -5.63
N GLU A 104 27.24 19.68 -6.85
CA GLU A 104 26.71 21.00 -7.16
C GLU A 104 25.27 21.18 -6.65
N GLN A 105 24.80 22.42 -6.60
CA GLN A 105 23.42 22.71 -6.21
C GLN A 105 22.44 22.04 -7.19
N GLY A 106 21.42 21.36 -6.66
CA GLY A 106 20.44 20.65 -7.50
C GLY A 106 20.88 19.27 -8.01
N GLN A 107 22.02 18.76 -7.53
CA GLN A 107 22.47 17.37 -7.74
C GLN A 107 22.30 16.55 -6.46
N ALA A 108 22.03 15.25 -6.62
CA ALA A 108 21.94 14.31 -5.51
C ALA A 108 23.31 13.74 -5.15
N GLY A 109 23.52 13.38 -3.90
CA GLY A 109 24.73 12.67 -3.49
C GLY A 109 24.76 11.21 -3.92
N LEU A 110 25.98 10.72 -4.13
CA LEU A 110 26.28 9.29 -4.21
C LEU A 110 27.70 9.06 -3.69
N TYR A 111 27.84 8.14 -2.74
CA TYR A 111 29.11 7.53 -2.38
C TYR A 111 28.87 6.08 -1.98
N PHE A 112 29.93 5.30 -1.86
CA PHE A 112 29.83 3.88 -1.51
C PHE A 112 30.50 3.60 -0.16
N MET A 113 29.95 2.64 0.57
CA MET A 113 30.40 2.18 1.87
C MET A 113 30.69 0.68 1.86
N GLY A 114 31.15 0.16 3.00
CA GLY A 114 31.48 -1.24 3.20
C GLY A 114 32.89 -1.58 2.77
N THR A 115 33.31 -2.80 3.11
CA THR A 115 34.56 -3.36 2.57
C THR A 115 34.40 -3.42 1.05
N ASP A 116 35.38 -2.89 0.32
CA ASP A 116 35.39 -2.79 -1.16
C ASP A 116 34.41 -1.78 -1.78
N GLU A 117 33.85 -0.84 -1.02
CA GLU A 117 33.02 0.26 -1.55
C GLU A 117 31.82 -0.23 -2.40
N THR A 118 31.08 -1.20 -1.88
CA THR A 118 29.99 -1.88 -2.60
C THR A 118 28.59 -1.42 -2.23
N LEU A 119 28.42 -0.77 -1.07
CA LEU A 119 27.11 -0.36 -0.55
C LEU A 119 26.81 1.10 -0.89
N PRO A 120 25.95 1.41 -1.89
CA PRO A 120 25.65 2.77 -2.27
C PRO A 120 24.89 3.51 -1.16
N VAL A 121 25.25 4.78 -0.94
CA VAL A 121 24.48 5.73 -0.15
C VAL A 121 24.04 6.85 -1.07
N THR A 122 22.73 7.07 -1.17
CA THR A 122 22.11 8.07 -2.03
C THR A 122 20.73 8.49 -1.49
N VAL A 123 19.78 8.86 -2.35
CA VAL A 123 18.40 9.19 -1.96
C VAL A 123 17.69 7.94 -1.41
N THR A 124 17.11 8.08 -0.23
CA THR A 124 16.46 6.98 0.52
C THR A 124 14.94 6.97 0.42
N SER A 125 14.33 8.14 0.22
CA SER A 125 12.88 8.29 0.05
C SER A 125 12.58 9.59 -0.71
N PHE A 126 11.33 9.74 -1.13
CA PHE A 126 10.81 10.98 -1.68
C PHE A 126 9.34 11.15 -1.33
N ASP A 127 8.87 12.39 -1.46
CA ASP A 127 7.44 12.69 -1.46
C ASP A 127 7.10 13.72 -2.54
N ILE A 128 5.81 13.87 -2.83
CA ILE A 128 5.31 14.71 -3.93
C ILE A 128 4.11 15.50 -3.46
N GLU A 129 4.16 16.81 -3.67
CA GLU A 129 3.02 17.70 -3.45
C GLU A 129 2.86 18.60 -4.68
N ASP A 130 1.67 18.59 -5.29
CA ASP A 130 1.33 19.43 -6.44
C ASP A 130 2.32 19.30 -7.63
N GLY A 131 2.84 18.10 -7.86
CA GLY A 131 3.86 17.80 -8.88
C GLY A 131 5.26 18.35 -8.58
N THR A 132 5.53 18.78 -7.35
CA THR A 132 6.87 19.11 -6.84
C THR A 132 7.42 17.91 -6.09
N PHE A 133 8.62 17.45 -6.48
CA PHE A 133 9.27 16.29 -5.85
C PHE A 133 10.21 16.73 -4.73
N TYR A 134 10.14 16.08 -3.58
CA TYR A 134 10.99 16.32 -2.41
C TYR A 134 11.77 15.04 -2.13
N LEU A 135 13.06 15.04 -2.46
CA LEU A 135 13.92 13.87 -2.33
C LEU A 135 14.76 13.97 -1.06
N LEU A 136 14.76 12.90 -0.28
CA LEU A 136 15.56 12.74 0.94
C LEU A 136 16.94 12.19 0.59
N ASP A 137 17.91 13.09 0.43
CA ASP A 137 19.28 12.76 0.04
C ASP A 137 20.13 12.48 1.28
N GLU A 138 20.24 11.19 1.66
CA GLU A 138 21.07 10.74 2.80
C GLU A 138 22.56 11.01 2.55
N ALA A 139 23.01 10.89 1.31
CA ALA A 139 24.43 11.07 0.98
C ALA A 139 24.92 12.49 1.24
N ARG A 140 24.08 13.50 1.00
CA ARG A 140 24.39 14.91 1.29
C ARG A 140 23.70 15.44 2.54
N ARG A 141 22.90 14.62 3.21
CA ARG A 141 22.01 14.99 4.33
C ARG A 141 21.23 16.27 4.06
N GLN A 142 20.50 16.27 2.96
CA GLN A 142 19.71 17.41 2.49
C GLN A 142 18.35 16.95 1.99
N VAL A 143 17.43 17.89 1.83
CA VAL A 143 16.25 17.71 0.98
C VAL A 143 16.50 18.41 -0.33
N LEU A 144 16.38 17.66 -1.43
CA LEU A 144 16.43 18.19 -2.79
C LEU A 144 14.98 18.38 -3.28
N VAL A 145 14.61 19.61 -3.61
CA VAL A 145 13.27 19.96 -4.09
C VAL A 145 13.33 20.25 -5.58
N VAL A 146 12.52 19.54 -6.36
CA VAL A 146 12.45 19.63 -7.82
C VAL A 146 11.04 20.05 -8.21
N GLY A 147 10.89 21.32 -8.60
CA GLY A 147 9.59 21.87 -9.00
C GLY A 147 9.14 21.34 -10.36
N ASN A 148 7.84 21.42 -10.62
CA ASN A 148 7.20 21.02 -11.88
C ASN A 148 7.77 21.72 -13.15
N ASN A 149 8.42 22.88 -12.97
CA ASN A 149 9.06 23.67 -14.01
C ASN A 149 10.55 23.31 -14.22
N GLY A 150 11.05 22.29 -13.53
CA GLY A 150 12.45 21.87 -13.53
C GLY A 150 13.37 22.70 -12.64
N SER A 151 12.84 23.67 -11.88
CA SER A 151 13.64 24.40 -10.89
C SER A 151 14.09 23.46 -9.77
N LYS A 152 15.34 23.63 -9.32
CA LYS A 152 15.93 22.81 -8.26
C LYS A 152 16.39 23.71 -7.12
N LYS A 153 15.89 23.46 -5.91
CA LYS A 153 16.39 24.04 -4.67
C LYS A 153 16.75 22.92 -3.70
N SER A 154 17.53 23.22 -2.69
CA SER A 154 17.93 22.25 -1.67
C SER A 154 18.20 22.95 -0.36
N PHE A 155 17.91 22.28 0.74
CA PHE A 155 18.27 22.77 2.07
C PHE A 155 18.90 21.65 2.91
N PRO A 156 19.91 21.97 3.74
CA PRO A 156 20.58 20.98 4.58
C PRO A 156 19.68 20.55 5.73
N LEU A 157 19.87 19.32 6.19
CA LEU A 157 19.20 18.79 7.36
C LEU A 157 20.02 18.97 8.63
N LYS A 158 19.33 19.12 9.76
CA LYS A 158 19.97 19.18 11.06
C LYS A 158 20.49 17.79 11.46
N GLY A 159 21.73 17.76 11.90
CA GLY A 159 22.36 16.59 12.52
C GLY A 159 23.59 16.13 11.74
N GLU A 160 24.76 16.27 12.37
CA GLU A 160 25.94 15.50 11.97
C GLU A 160 25.82 14.11 12.60
N SER A 161 25.05 13.23 11.96
CA SER A 161 25.19 11.80 12.24
C SER A 161 26.30 11.28 11.36
N ASN A 162 27.37 10.77 11.98
CA ASN A 162 28.40 9.98 11.30
C ASN A 162 27.87 8.59 10.89
N THR A 163 26.62 8.29 11.22
CA THR A 163 25.93 7.05 10.88
C THR A 163 25.04 7.30 9.67
N THR A 164 25.24 6.48 8.64
CA THR A 164 24.48 6.42 7.40
C THR A 164 23.37 5.37 7.49
N GLY A 165 22.40 5.42 6.57
CA GLY A 165 21.23 4.54 6.60
C GLY A 165 20.25 4.91 7.70
N THR A 166 20.17 6.20 8.03
CA THR A 166 19.42 6.71 9.17
C THR A 166 18.21 7.56 8.76
N LEU A 167 18.28 8.23 7.61
CA LEU A 167 17.13 8.94 7.04
C LEU A 167 16.26 7.94 6.28
N THR A 168 15.08 7.67 6.83
CA THR A 168 14.23 6.57 6.35
C THR A 168 13.10 7.06 5.47
N ASP A 169 12.42 8.15 5.85
CA ASP A 169 11.26 8.63 5.10
C ASP A 169 11.09 10.15 5.16
N ILE A 170 10.37 10.70 4.17
CA ILE A 170 10.00 12.11 4.05
C ILE A 170 8.50 12.20 3.74
N LEU A 171 7.85 13.19 4.35
CA LEU A 171 6.43 13.50 4.12
C LEU A 171 6.28 15.02 3.98
N VAL A 172 5.56 15.44 2.95
CA VAL A 172 5.12 16.81 2.74
C VAL A 172 3.61 16.86 2.94
N THR A 173 3.18 17.81 3.74
CA THR A 173 1.77 17.98 4.09
C THR A 173 1.13 19.08 3.23
N PRO A 174 -0.21 19.13 3.09
CA PRO A 174 -0.88 20.13 2.25
C PRO A 174 -0.63 21.60 2.63
N ASP A 175 -0.14 21.87 3.84
CA ASP A 175 0.30 23.20 4.29
C ASP A 175 1.82 23.43 4.09
N ASN A 176 2.44 22.63 3.22
CA ASN A 176 3.84 22.64 2.82
C ASN A 176 4.83 22.45 3.99
N GLN A 177 4.41 21.82 5.10
CA GLN A 177 5.35 21.40 6.14
C GLN A 177 6.00 20.08 5.73
N ILE A 178 7.31 19.97 5.98
CA ILE A 178 8.14 18.85 5.58
C ILE A 178 8.56 18.09 6.83
N TYR A 179 8.20 16.81 6.92
CA TYR A 179 8.54 15.91 8.01
C TYR A 179 9.55 14.88 7.53
N ILE A 180 10.55 14.60 8.37
CA ILE A 180 11.64 13.67 8.03
C ILE A 180 11.86 12.71 9.17
N LEU A 181 11.75 11.42 8.89
CA LEU A 181 11.98 10.34 9.82
C LEU A 181 13.47 9.98 9.86
N ASN A 182 14.07 10.14 11.04
CA ASN A 182 15.43 9.71 11.32
C ASN A 182 15.41 8.59 12.36
N THR A 183 15.87 7.41 11.95
CA THR A 183 15.92 6.18 12.75
C THR A 183 17.26 5.96 13.44
N ALA A 184 18.21 6.89 13.34
CA ALA A 184 19.38 6.94 14.21
C ALA A 184 18.95 6.99 15.69
N SER A 185 19.81 6.59 16.62
CA SER A 185 19.54 6.78 18.05
C SER A 185 19.93 8.19 18.50
N PRO A 186 19.02 9.01 19.07
CA PRO A 186 17.61 8.72 19.34
C PRO A 186 16.73 8.84 18.08
N VAL A 187 15.73 7.97 17.98
CA VAL A 187 14.77 7.96 16.86
C VAL A 187 13.91 9.23 16.94
N VAL A 188 13.91 10.02 15.89
CA VAL A 188 13.25 11.33 15.87
C VAL A 188 12.55 11.62 14.54
N VAL A 189 11.52 12.47 14.59
CA VAL A 189 10.97 13.12 13.41
C VAL A 189 11.29 14.62 13.46
N TYR A 190 11.87 15.15 12.40
CA TYR A 190 12.11 16.57 12.25
C TYR A 190 11.00 17.21 11.41
N GLN A 191 10.50 18.36 11.84
CA GLN A 191 9.59 19.20 11.04
C GLN A 191 10.34 20.44 10.53
N TYR A 192 10.22 20.71 9.24
CA TYR A 192 10.78 21.87 8.56
C TYR A 192 9.69 22.66 7.83
N THR A 193 9.92 23.97 7.66
CA THR A 193 9.14 24.79 6.72
C THR A 193 9.53 24.49 5.27
N GLU A 194 8.75 24.98 4.32
CA GLU A 194 9.02 24.86 2.88
C GLU A 194 10.38 25.48 2.44
N GLU A 195 10.88 26.44 3.21
CA GLU A 195 12.20 27.07 3.02
C GLU A 195 13.35 26.31 3.70
N GLY A 196 13.05 25.21 4.40
CA GLY A 196 14.04 24.38 5.09
C GLY A 196 14.42 24.86 6.49
N ASN A 197 13.60 25.71 7.13
CA ASN A 197 13.84 26.10 8.52
C ASN A 197 13.26 25.05 9.47
N LEU A 198 14.06 24.56 10.42
CA LEU A 198 13.56 23.61 11.41
C LEU A 198 12.53 24.28 12.35
N VAL A 199 11.37 23.66 12.46
CA VAL A 199 10.26 24.08 13.33
C VAL A 199 10.30 23.30 14.64
N GLU A 200 10.29 21.97 14.57
CA GLU A 200 10.13 21.10 15.73
C GLU A 200 10.92 19.78 15.56
N THR A 201 11.22 19.13 16.69
CA THR A 201 11.79 17.77 16.74
C THR A 201 10.96 16.93 17.68
N PHE A 202 10.38 15.85 17.15
CA PHE A 202 9.58 14.87 17.89
C PHE A 202 10.48 13.70 18.29
N ASP A 203 10.64 13.45 19.59
CA ASP A 203 11.47 12.36 20.12
C ASP A 203 10.62 11.10 20.37
N LEU A 204 10.93 10.03 19.64
CA LEU A 204 10.22 8.75 19.68
C LEU A 204 10.90 7.73 20.61
N SER A 205 12.01 8.08 21.27
CA SER A 205 12.81 7.17 22.10
C SER A 205 12.06 6.57 23.29
N LYS A 206 10.91 7.14 23.68
CA LYS A 206 10.05 6.62 24.75
C LYS A 206 9.29 5.35 24.34
N HIS A 207 9.12 5.09 23.05
CA HIS A 207 8.38 3.94 22.53
C HIS A 207 9.33 2.77 22.30
N GLN A 208 9.68 2.08 23.41
CA GLN A 208 10.51 0.89 23.35
C GLN A 208 9.82 -0.19 22.48
N LEU A 209 10.60 -0.86 21.62
CA LEU A 209 10.14 -1.90 20.68
C LEU A 209 9.25 -1.41 19.53
N PHE A 210 9.17 -0.10 19.30
CA PHE A 210 8.58 0.48 18.09
C PHE A 210 9.69 0.91 17.14
N PHE A 211 9.69 0.37 15.93
CA PHE A 211 10.72 0.58 14.91
C PHE A 211 10.08 1.24 13.68
N PRO A 212 9.86 2.57 13.73
CA PRO A 212 9.17 3.26 12.67
C PRO A 212 9.97 3.23 11.37
N ASN A 213 9.27 3.06 10.26
CA ASN A 213 9.87 3.08 8.92
C ASN A 213 9.12 3.95 7.90
N GLU A 214 8.02 4.59 8.29
CA GLU A 214 7.19 5.36 7.37
C GLU A 214 6.52 6.55 8.08
N LEU A 215 6.29 7.62 7.35
CA LEU A 215 5.47 8.77 7.73
C LEU A 215 4.16 8.77 6.94
N GLY A 216 3.08 9.17 7.59
CA GLY A 216 1.77 9.31 6.95
C GLY A 216 1.05 10.57 7.39
N PHE A 217 0.09 11.01 6.59
CA PHE A 217 -0.82 12.10 6.93
C PHE A 217 -2.27 11.65 6.78
N PHE A 218 -3.05 11.83 7.85
CA PHE A 218 -4.49 11.63 7.79
C PHE A 218 -5.19 12.92 8.20
N GLU A 219 -6.10 13.45 7.38
CA GLU A 219 -6.71 14.78 7.59
C GLU A 219 -7.27 14.99 9.01
N ASN A 220 -7.90 13.95 9.59
CA ASN A 220 -8.52 14.02 10.91
C ASN A 220 -7.57 13.77 12.09
N ILE A 221 -6.36 13.25 11.84
CA ILE A 221 -5.39 12.83 12.87
C ILE A 221 -4.14 13.73 12.85
N GLY A 222 -3.74 14.18 11.67
CA GLY A 222 -2.49 14.87 11.38
C GLY A 222 -1.39 13.90 10.94
N VAL A 223 -0.14 14.30 11.21
CA VAL A 223 1.02 13.49 10.88
C VAL A 223 1.17 12.33 11.86
N VAL A 224 1.40 11.15 11.30
CA VAL A 224 1.64 9.91 12.02
C VAL A 224 2.97 9.32 11.59
N VAL A 225 3.50 8.44 12.43
CA VAL A 225 4.63 7.58 12.12
C VAL A 225 4.18 6.12 12.23
N SER A 226 4.57 5.32 11.25
CA SER A 226 4.09 3.96 11.02
C SER A 226 5.25 2.97 11.12
N GLN A 227 4.95 1.77 11.62
CA GLN A 227 5.78 0.57 11.46
C GLN A 227 5.01 -0.39 10.55
N ASN A 228 5.43 -0.48 9.29
CA ASN A 228 4.84 -1.33 8.25
C ASN A 228 3.33 -1.14 8.04
N GLN A 229 2.78 0.03 8.39
CA GLN A 229 1.32 0.29 8.46
C GLN A 229 0.52 -0.68 9.36
N GLU A 230 1.21 -1.46 10.20
CA GLU A 230 0.58 -2.39 11.16
C GLU A 230 0.38 -1.71 12.52
N GLN A 231 1.32 -0.85 12.92
CA GLN A 231 1.27 -0.03 14.13
C GLN A 231 1.50 1.44 13.77
N VAL A 232 0.67 2.32 14.32
CA VAL A 232 0.70 3.75 13.99
C VAL A 232 0.71 4.59 15.25
N LEU A 233 1.61 5.56 15.30
CA LEU A 233 1.74 6.53 16.38
C LEU A 233 1.44 7.93 15.88
N SER A 234 0.61 8.69 16.60
CA SER A 234 0.37 10.11 16.26
C SER A 234 1.51 10.98 16.78
N LEU A 235 2.15 11.77 15.91
CA LEU A 235 3.18 12.71 16.35
C LEU A 235 2.63 13.82 17.24
N LYS A 236 1.35 14.18 17.03
CA LYS A 236 0.67 15.24 17.79
C LYS A 236 0.43 14.84 19.25
N THR A 237 0.00 13.60 19.50
CA THR A 237 -0.32 13.14 20.87
C THR A 237 0.81 12.35 21.51
N GLY A 238 1.70 11.75 20.69
CA GLY A 238 2.71 10.79 21.16
C GLY A 238 2.12 9.45 21.61
N GLU A 239 0.89 9.14 21.19
CA GLU A 239 0.19 7.91 21.58
C GLU A 239 0.03 6.98 20.36
N MET A 240 0.08 5.66 20.64
CA MET A 240 -0.28 4.64 19.65
C MET A 240 -1.79 4.74 19.35
N LEU A 241 -2.13 4.69 18.08
CA LEU A 241 -3.51 4.75 17.62
C LEU A 241 -4.13 3.36 17.61
N GLU A 242 -5.36 3.26 18.09
CA GLU A 242 -6.17 2.04 17.99
C GLU A 242 -6.60 1.79 16.54
N GLU A 243 -6.77 0.52 16.17
CA GLU A 243 -7.10 0.08 14.81
C GLU A 243 -8.33 0.79 14.21
N ASN A 244 -9.34 1.01 15.04
CA ASN A 244 -10.60 1.66 14.65
C ASN A 244 -10.50 3.17 14.46
N ALA A 245 -9.40 3.79 14.90
CA ALA A 245 -9.15 5.21 14.71
C ALA A 245 -8.44 5.50 13.37
N LEU A 246 -7.84 4.49 12.75
CA LEU A 246 -7.14 4.61 11.47
C LEU A 246 -8.12 4.53 10.30
N PRO A 247 -7.88 5.23 9.18
CA PRO A 247 -8.72 5.11 7.99
C PRO A 247 -8.56 3.73 7.31
N TYR A 248 -7.41 3.09 7.50
CA TYR A 248 -7.15 1.73 7.04
C TYR A 248 -6.08 1.06 7.90
N GLN A 249 -6.04 -0.26 7.85
CA GLN A 249 -5.01 -1.07 8.49
C GLN A 249 -4.75 -2.34 7.68
N PHE A 250 -3.48 -2.70 7.56
CA PHE A 250 -3.06 -3.98 6.99
C PHE A 250 -2.71 -4.93 8.13
N ALA A 251 -3.29 -6.13 8.12
CA ALA A 251 -3.00 -7.16 9.12
C ALA A 251 -2.61 -8.47 8.44
N THR A 252 -1.45 -9.00 8.79
CA THR A 252 -1.01 -10.32 8.33
C THR A 252 -1.81 -11.40 9.05
N THR A 253 -2.62 -12.17 8.32
CA THR A 253 -3.38 -13.30 8.88
C THR A 253 -2.69 -14.63 8.63
N HIS A 254 -1.91 -14.74 7.55
CA HIS A 254 -1.20 -15.94 7.16
C HIS A 254 0.02 -15.58 6.29
N GLN A 255 0.97 -16.51 6.14
CA GLN A 255 2.19 -16.30 5.34
C GLN A 255 1.96 -16.00 3.85
N LYS A 256 0.76 -16.30 3.33
CA LYS A 256 0.31 -15.99 1.95
C LYS A 256 -0.99 -15.17 1.92
N GLN A 257 -1.43 -14.63 3.06
CA GLN A 257 -2.68 -13.88 3.13
C GLN A 257 -2.57 -12.72 4.11
N ALA A 258 -3.15 -11.59 3.73
CA ALA A 258 -3.35 -10.46 4.60
C ALA A 258 -4.78 -9.94 4.48
N VAL A 259 -5.22 -9.21 5.50
CA VAL A 259 -6.52 -8.55 5.49
C VAL A 259 -6.27 -7.05 5.53
N LEU A 260 -6.79 -6.35 4.52
CA LEU A 260 -6.89 -4.91 4.52
C LEU A 260 -8.25 -4.53 5.11
N THR A 261 -8.25 -3.79 6.21
CA THR A 261 -9.45 -3.18 6.80
C THR A 261 -9.51 -1.72 6.41
N ILE A 262 -10.64 -1.25 5.88
CA ILE A 262 -10.90 0.15 5.52
C ILE A 262 -12.06 0.66 6.36
N ASN A 263 -11.82 1.76 7.07
CA ASN A 263 -12.76 2.40 7.98
C ASN A 263 -13.37 3.65 7.32
N ASP A 264 -14.10 3.48 6.22
CA ASP A 264 -14.75 4.55 5.44
C ASP A 264 -16.27 4.72 5.74
N GLY A 265 -16.75 4.20 6.88
CA GLY A 265 -18.14 4.30 7.30
C GLY A 265 -18.43 3.70 8.68
N GLU A 266 -19.69 3.40 8.98
CA GLU A 266 -20.09 2.77 10.25
C GLU A 266 -19.63 1.29 10.35
N ILE A 267 -19.45 0.62 9.22
CA ILE A 267 -19.04 -0.78 9.14
C ILE A 267 -17.73 -0.85 8.35
N PRO A 268 -16.64 -1.35 8.96
CA PRO A 268 -15.38 -1.54 8.26
C PRO A 268 -15.51 -2.51 7.09
N THR A 269 -14.96 -2.13 5.94
CA THR A 269 -14.80 -3.04 4.80
C THR A 269 -13.54 -3.87 5.01
N LYS A 270 -13.62 -5.18 4.81
CA LYS A 270 -12.48 -6.10 4.92
C LYS A 270 -12.21 -6.76 3.57
N LEU A 271 -10.97 -6.69 3.10
CA LEU A 271 -10.53 -7.24 1.82
C LEU A 271 -9.42 -8.25 2.06
N ASP A 272 -9.58 -9.45 1.53
CA ASP A 272 -8.59 -10.53 1.62
C ASP A 272 -7.57 -10.41 0.47
N ILE A 273 -6.32 -10.10 0.84
CA ILE A 273 -5.19 -9.97 -0.09
C ILE A 273 -4.43 -11.29 -0.10
N HIS A 274 -4.38 -11.92 -1.28
CA HIS A 274 -3.72 -13.22 -1.47
C HIS A 274 -2.35 -13.03 -2.13
N TYR A 275 -1.36 -13.82 -1.70
CA TYR A 275 -0.01 -13.87 -2.24
C TYR A 275 0.27 -15.25 -2.84
N ASP A 276 0.84 -15.30 -4.04
CA ASP A 276 1.06 -16.54 -4.77
C ASP A 276 2.20 -17.35 -4.13
N GLU A 277 3.29 -16.67 -3.78
CA GLU A 277 4.55 -17.30 -3.36
C GLU A 277 4.85 -17.09 -1.87
N GLY A 278 4.50 -15.91 -1.35
CA GLY A 278 4.71 -15.56 0.05
C GLY A 278 4.59 -14.06 0.27
N LYS A 279 4.06 -13.66 1.43
CA LYS A 279 3.90 -12.25 1.78
C LYS A 279 5.25 -11.59 2.05
N GLY A 280 5.58 -10.60 1.23
CA GLY A 280 6.60 -9.58 1.52
C GLY A 280 6.01 -8.30 2.11
N PRO A 281 6.78 -7.19 2.07
CA PRO A 281 6.28 -5.86 2.37
C PRO A 281 5.07 -5.49 1.50
N SER A 282 4.16 -4.70 2.04
CA SER A 282 2.98 -4.18 1.34
C SER A 282 2.53 -2.89 2.01
N SER A 283 2.12 -1.92 1.22
CA SER A 283 1.71 -0.59 1.71
C SER A 283 0.51 -0.08 0.91
N ILE A 284 -0.39 0.62 1.58
CA ILE A 284 -1.46 1.36 0.92
C ILE A 284 -0.91 2.70 0.44
N GLU A 285 -1.03 2.96 -0.86
CA GLU A 285 -0.57 4.19 -1.50
C GLU A 285 -1.71 5.22 -1.61
N SER A 286 -2.94 4.77 -1.82
CA SER A 286 -4.11 5.66 -1.94
C SER A 286 -5.42 4.89 -1.72
N VAL A 287 -6.36 5.48 -1.00
CA VAL A 287 -7.74 4.99 -0.87
C VAL A 287 -8.70 6.02 -1.43
N ARG A 288 -9.48 5.63 -2.44
CA ARG A 288 -10.47 6.46 -3.14
C ARG A 288 -11.86 5.85 -3.04
N ASP A 289 -12.86 6.57 -3.51
CA ASP A 289 -14.26 6.13 -3.51
C ASP A 289 -14.46 4.80 -4.27
N GLU A 290 -13.76 4.62 -5.39
CA GLU A 290 -13.95 3.45 -6.27
C GLU A 290 -12.74 2.51 -6.31
N GLN A 291 -11.58 2.95 -5.81
CA GLN A 291 -10.32 2.23 -5.98
C GLN A 291 -9.45 2.31 -4.75
N ILE A 292 -8.69 1.25 -4.52
CA ILE A 292 -7.59 1.22 -3.55
C ILE A 292 -6.33 0.91 -4.34
N VAL A 293 -5.29 1.72 -4.16
CA VAL A 293 -3.97 1.47 -4.72
C VAL A 293 -3.04 1.03 -3.62
N PHE A 294 -2.33 -0.06 -3.85
CA PHE A 294 -1.40 -0.61 -2.88
C PHE A 294 -0.22 -1.28 -3.57
N THR A 295 0.90 -1.31 -2.86
CA THR A 295 2.09 -2.08 -3.22
C THR A 295 2.02 -3.47 -2.62
N LYS A 296 2.43 -4.47 -3.39
CA LYS A 296 2.45 -5.88 -2.99
C LYS A 296 3.76 -6.52 -3.43
N THR A 297 4.56 -6.97 -2.46
CA THR A 297 5.79 -7.72 -2.71
C THR A 297 5.57 -9.20 -2.45
N GLU A 298 5.99 -10.02 -3.41
CA GLU A 298 6.00 -11.48 -3.30
C GLU A 298 7.40 -11.97 -2.93
N VAL A 299 7.48 -12.84 -1.92
CA VAL A 299 8.72 -13.44 -1.42
C VAL A 299 8.60 -14.97 -1.46
N PRO A 300 9.07 -15.64 -2.53
CA PRO A 300 9.05 -17.08 -2.65
C PRO A 300 9.97 -17.78 -1.64
N ARG A 301 9.64 -19.03 -1.35
CA ARG A 301 10.33 -19.85 -0.34
C ARG A 301 11.43 -20.68 -0.98
N VAL A 302 12.35 -19.96 -1.61
CA VAL A 302 13.55 -20.51 -2.24
C VAL A 302 14.79 -19.89 -1.60
N PHE A 303 15.94 -20.59 -1.62
CA PHE A 303 17.22 -20.06 -1.11
C PHE A 303 17.89 -19.05 -2.04
N SER A 304 17.12 -18.48 -2.96
CA SER A 304 17.55 -17.37 -3.81
C SER A 304 16.83 -16.10 -3.36
N PRO A 305 17.50 -14.92 -3.35
CA PRO A 305 16.90 -13.65 -2.97
C PRO A 305 16.00 -13.11 -4.10
N ILE A 306 15.04 -13.92 -4.55
CA ILE A 306 14.05 -13.56 -5.55
C ILE A 306 12.94 -12.83 -4.82
N THR A 307 12.59 -11.65 -5.29
CA THR A 307 11.39 -10.91 -4.86
C THR A 307 10.83 -10.17 -6.07
N GLU A 308 9.52 -9.96 -6.11
CA GLU A 308 8.90 -9.14 -7.14
C GLU A 308 7.84 -8.23 -6.51
N THR A 309 7.96 -6.92 -6.77
CA THR A 309 7.03 -5.92 -6.26
C THR A 309 6.12 -5.44 -7.39
N HIS A 310 4.84 -5.32 -7.07
CA HIS A 310 3.84 -4.75 -7.96
C HIS A 310 3.11 -3.61 -7.28
N VAL A 311 2.61 -2.67 -8.07
CA VAL A 311 1.55 -1.74 -7.65
C VAL A 311 0.25 -2.24 -8.26
N TYR A 312 -0.76 -2.45 -7.43
CA TYR A 312 -2.07 -2.91 -7.82
C TYR A 312 -3.12 -1.86 -7.53
N SER A 313 -4.19 -1.88 -8.34
CA SER A 313 -5.44 -1.24 -8.00
C SER A 313 -6.53 -2.30 -7.82
N LEU A 314 -7.22 -2.20 -6.69
CA LEU A 314 -8.40 -3.01 -6.36
C LEU A 314 -9.66 -2.17 -6.46
N ASP A 315 -10.78 -2.80 -6.81
CA ASP A 315 -12.09 -2.21 -6.51
C ASP A 315 -12.46 -2.39 -5.02
N LYS A 316 -13.61 -1.82 -4.62
CA LYS A 316 -14.12 -1.92 -3.24
C LYS A 316 -14.59 -3.33 -2.85
N GLN A 317 -14.62 -4.28 -3.78
CA GLN A 317 -14.92 -5.68 -3.53
C GLN A 317 -13.63 -6.51 -3.36
N GLY A 318 -12.46 -5.93 -3.62
CA GLY A 318 -11.16 -6.58 -3.51
C GLY A 318 -10.68 -7.23 -4.80
N GLU A 319 -11.39 -7.03 -5.92
CA GLU A 319 -10.96 -7.56 -7.21
C GLU A 319 -9.87 -6.66 -7.83
N THR A 320 -8.80 -7.27 -8.32
CA THR A 320 -7.72 -6.55 -9.01
C THR A 320 -8.22 -6.04 -10.36
N ILE A 321 -8.29 -4.72 -10.51
CA ILE A 321 -8.71 -4.07 -11.75
C ILE A 321 -7.53 -3.70 -12.66
N GLY A 322 -6.32 -3.59 -12.12
CA GLY A 322 -5.10 -3.36 -12.87
C GLY A 322 -3.84 -3.40 -11.99
N GLY A 323 -2.69 -3.46 -12.64
CA GLY A 323 -1.40 -3.45 -11.94
C GLY A 323 -0.23 -3.08 -12.84
N ILE A 324 0.96 -3.03 -12.24
CA ILE A 324 2.25 -2.84 -12.89
C ILE A 324 3.35 -3.47 -12.04
N ARG A 325 4.34 -4.11 -12.67
CA ARG A 325 5.57 -4.57 -12.00
C ARG A 325 6.55 -3.43 -11.85
N ILE A 326 7.22 -3.38 -10.69
CA ILE A 326 8.31 -2.45 -10.44
C ILE A 326 9.63 -3.07 -10.95
N PRO A 327 10.33 -2.43 -11.91
CA PRO A 327 11.56 -2.97 -12.48
C PRO A 327 12.76 -2.72 -11.55
N THR A 328 12.90 -3.57 -10.54
CA THR A 328 13.99 -3.48 -9.55
C THR A 328 15.37 -3.69 -10.17
N GLU A 329 15.45 -4.29 -11.36
CA GLU A 329 16.69 -4.49 -12.10
C GLU A 329 17.43 -3.20 -12.50
N ASN A 330 16.73 -2.06 -12.52
CA ASN A 330 17.33 -0.77 -12.85
C ASN A 330 18.00 -0.09 -11.65
N PHE A 331 17.64 -0.50 -10.44
CA PHE A 331 18.17 0.09 -9.21
C PHE A 331 19.66 -0.22 -9.07
N ILE A 332 20.42 0.74 -8.52
CA ILE A 332 21.81 0.53 -8.15
C ILE A 332 21.96 -0.58 -7.11
N GLU A 333 21.02 -0.65 -6.17
CA GLU A 333 20.82 -1.69 -5.17
C GLU A 333 19.32 -1.82 -4.92
N ILE A 334 18.80 -3.06 -4.83
CA ILE A 334 17.38 -3.30 -4.60
C ILE A 334 17.04 -2.82 -3.17
N PRO A 335 16.13 -1.84 -3.00
CA PRO A 335 15.74 -1.37 -1.68
C PRO A 335 15.08 -2.49 -0.86
N GLN A 336 15.31 -2.48 0.46
CA GLN A 336 14.61 -3.39 1.36
C GLN A 336 13.10 -3.08 1.46
N THR A 337 12.74 -1.80 1.27
CA THR A 337 11.37 -1.27 1.31
C THR A 337 11.08 -0.53 0.00
N ILE A 338 10.72 -1.25 -1.06
CA ILE A 338 10.44 -0.64 -2.38
C ILE A 338 9.24 0.30 -2.31
N GLU A 339 8.30 0.04 -1.40
CA GLU A 339 7.15 0.88 -1.14
C GLU A 339 7.52 2.33 -0.78
N SER A 340 8.66 2.60 -0.11
CA SER A 340 9.10 3.97 0.18
C SER A 340 9.56 4.75 -1.05
N TYR A 341 9.74 4.05 -2.18
CA TYR A 341 10.10 4.62 -3.48
C TYR A 341 8.88 4.81 -4.38
N ILE A 342 7.67 4.56 -3.88
CA ILE A 342 6.41 4.73 -4.61
C ILE A 342 5.55 5.75 -3.88
N LYS A 343 5.01 6.74 -4.61
CA LYS A 343 4.12 7.77 -4.03
C LYS A 343 3.01 8.12 -5.00
N ALA A 344 1.86 8.48 -4.45
CA ALA A 344 0.73 9.02 -5.20
C ALA A 344 0.66 10.54 -5.03
N ASP A 345 0.46 11.27 -6.13
CA ASP A 345 0.09 12.69 -6.11
C ASP A 345 -1.10 12.90 -7.03
N LYS A 346 -2.23 13.30 -6.44
CA LYS A 346 -3.53 13.37 -7.13
C LYS A 346 -3.74 12.09 -7.93
N ASN A 347 -4.11 12.17 -9.20
CA ASN A 347 -4.43 10.99 -10.02
C ASN A 347 -3.22 10.33 -10.69
N LYS A 348 -2.02 10.45 -10.11
CA LYS A 348 -0.79 9.89 -10.67
C LYS A 348 0.01 9.13 -9.63
N LEU A 349 0.70 8.10 -10.11
CA LEU A 349 1.60 7.27 -9.31
C LEU A 349 3.01 7.47 -9.84
N TYR A 350 3.97 7.52 -8.92
CA TYR A 350 5.36 7.77 -9.24
C TYR A 350 6.27 6.74 -8.59
N LEU A 351 7.37 6.43 -9.27
CA LEU A 351 8.46 5.60 -8.77
C LEU A 351 9.76 6.40 -8.81
N LEU A 352 10.43 6.50 -7.66
CA LEU A 352 11.82 6.94 -7.57
C LEU A 352 12.75 5.74 -7.78
N SER A 353 13.69 5.85 -8.72
CA SER A 353 14.67 4.80 -9.02
C SER A 353 16.08 5.38 -8.96
N PRO A 354 16.83 5.16 -7.86
CA PRO A 354 18.26 5.43 -7.84
C PRO A 354 18.98 4.41 -8.72
N GLU A 355 19.44 4.82 -9.89
CA GLU A 355 20.14 3.97 -10.85
C GLU A 355 21.65 4.20 -10.77
N LYS A 356 22.43 3.42 -11.53
CA LYS A 356 23.91 3.50 -11.50
C LYS A 356 24.45 4.86 -11.96
N GLU A 357 23.82 5.46 -12.98
CA GLU A 357 24.32 6.69 -13.61
C GLU A 357 23.61 7.94 -13.11
N HIS A 358 22.35 7.81 -12.70
CA HIS A 358 21.49 8.93 -12.32
C HIS A 358 20.35 8.45 -11.42
N ILE A 359 19.55 9.38 -10.90
CA ILE A 359 18.26 9.09 -10.27
C ILE A 359 17.15 9.40 -11.28
N ALA A 360 16.31 8.41 -11.55
CA ALA A 360 15.14 8.54 -12.40
C ALA A 360 13.86 8.65 -11.57
N ILE A 361 12.89 9.43 -12.06
CA ILE A 361 11.52 9.39 -11.57
C ILE A 361 10.62 9.00 -12.73
N TYR A 362 9.84 7.93 -12.52
CA TYR A 362 8.88 7.41 -13.48
C TYR A 362 7.46 7.71 -13.05
N GLU A 363 6.61 8.12 -13.98
CA GLU A 363 5.15 8.07 -13.84
C GLU A 363 4.69 6.65 -14.21
N LEU A 364 3.92 6.02 -13.32
CA LEU A 364 3.39 4.67 -13.48
C LEU A 364 1.96 4.74 -14.01
N THR A 365 1.68 3.98 -15.07
CA THR A 365 0.32 3.77 -15.57
C THR A 365 -0.06 2.31 -15.38
N LEU A 366 -1.11 2.07 -14.60
CA LEU A 366 -1.61 0.73 -14.32
C LEU A 366 -2.31 0.14 -15.55
N GLY A 367 -2.09 -1.15 -15.80
CA GLY A 367 -2.69 -1.87 -16.92
C GLY A 367 -3.54 -3.05 -16.48
N LYS A 368 -4.54 -3.41 -17.29
CA LYS A 368 -5.23 -4.70 -17.16
C LYS A 368 -4.30 -5.88 -17.43
N SER A 369 -3.32 -5.67 -18.31
CA SER A 369 -2.20 -6.58 -18.55
C SER A 369 -0.92 -5.91 -18.11
N TYR A 370 -0.08 -6.65 -17.39
CA TYR A 370 1.23 -6.23 -16.93
C TYR A 370 2.18 -7.44 -16.94
N GLU A 371 3.47 -7.16 -16.99
CA GLU A 371 4.51 -8.20 -16.94
C GLU A 371 4.70 -8.68 -15.50
N SER A 372 4.99 -9.96 -15.33
CA SER A 372 5.47 -10.56 -14.08
C SER A 372 6.47 -11.66 -14.45
N TYR A 373 7.59 -11.69 -13.75
CA TYR A 373 8.67 -12.65 -13.98
C TYR A 373 8.86 -13.59 -12.79
N LEU A 374 8.11 -13.40 -11.71
CA LEU A 374 8.25 -14.16 -10.46
C LEU A 374 8.21 -15.67 -10.69
N GLN A 375 7.16 -16.18 -11.32
CA GLN A 375 6.95 -17.62 -11.51
C GLN A 375 8.09 -18.29 -12.30
N GLU A 376 8.59 -17.62 -13.34
CA GLU A 376 9.72 -18.12 -14.12
C GLU A 376 11.02 -18.13 -13.29
N GLN A 377 11.24 -17.12 -12.46
CA GLN A 377 12.41 -17.04 -11.58
C GLN A 377 12.36 -18.10 -10.48
N VAL A 378 11.20 -18.29 -9.85
CA VAL A 378 10.97 -19.31 -8.82
C VAL A 378 11.23 -20.70 -9.38
N ALA A 379 10.63 -21.03 -10.52
CA ALA A 379 10.82 -22.34 -11.16
C ALA A 379 12.29 -22.65 -11.53
N LYS A 380 13.12 -21.63 -11.75
CA LYS A 380 14.56 -21.79 -12.02
C LYS A 380 15.39 -22.00 -10.76
N ALA A 381 14.96 -21.43 -9.64
CA ALA A 381 15.68 -21.46 -8.37
C ALA A 381 15.21 -22.59 -7.44
N GLU A 382 14.00 -23.09 -7.64
CA GLU A 382 13.41 -24.13 -6.82
C GLU A 382 14.18 -25.45 -6.96
N VAL A 383 14.58 -26.00 -5.82
CA VAL A 383 15.10 -27.36 -5.72
C VAL A 383 13.97 -28.25 -5.23
N GLY A 384 13.69 -29.31 -5.98
CA GLY A 384 12.57 -30.19 -5.71
C GLY A 384 12.64 -31.51 -6.46
N PHE A 385 11.92 -32.52 -5.96
CA PHE A 385 11.88 -33.85 -6.56
C PHE A 385 10.44 -34.37 -6.63
N ASP A 386 10.05 -34.93 -7.77
CA ASP A 386 8.78 -35.67 -7.84
C ASP A 386 8.97 -37.06 -7.23
N TYR A 387 8.42 -37.26 -6.02
CA TYR A 387 8.52 -38.54 -5.31
C TYR A 387 7.93 -39.71 -6.10
N LYS A 388 6.99 -39.45 -7.03
CA LYS A 388 6.36 -40.51 -7.83
C LYS A 388 7.29 -41.06 -8.91
N THR A 389 8.28 -40.27 -9.33
CA THR A 389 9.20 -40.62 -10.42
C THR A 389 10.65 -40.79 -9.97
N PHE A 390 11.03 -40.26 -8.79
CA PHE A 390 12.39 -40.31 -8.26
C PHE A 390 12.94 -41.74 -8.07
N GLY A 391 12.12 -42.63 -7.51
CA GLY A 391 12.55 -43.96 -7.11
C GLY A 391 11.39 -44.95 -6.99
N LYS A 392 11.59 -46.01 -6.21
CA LYS A 392 10.50 -46.94 -5.90
C LYS A 392 9.68 -46.37 -4.73
N PRO A 393 8.34 -46.53 -4.73
CA PRO A 393 7.52 -46.16 -3.59
C PRO A 393 8.02 -46.83 -2.31
N PHE A 394 8.00 -46.10 -1.19
CA PHE A 394 8.46 -46.58 0.12
C PHE A 394 7.33 -46.55 1.16
N PRO A 395 6.30 -47.41 1.02
CA PRO A 395 5.07 -47.33 1.81
C PRO A 395 5.29 -47.58 3.30
N GLU A 396 6.30 -48.36 3.68
CA GLU A 396 6.62 -48.64 5.08
C GLU A 396 7.11 -47.38 5.80
N LEU A 397 7.95 -46.57 5.15
CA LEU A 397 8.39 -45.29 5.68
C LEU A 397 7.22 -44.29 5.71
N GLU A 398 6.43 -44.20 4.64
CA GLU A 398 5.25 -43.32 4.59
C GLU A 398 4.30 -43.59 5.77
N ALA A 399 3.99 -44.86 6.03
CA ALA A 399 3.14 -45.27 7.15
C ALA A 399 3.76 -44.94 8.51
N GLU A 400 5.09 -44.95 8.63
CA GLU A 400 5.76 -44.55 9.87
C GLU A 400 5.70 -43.04 10.10
N ILE A 401 5.90 -42.25 9.05
CA ILE A 401 5.82 -40.79 9.10
C ILE A 401 4.40 -40.35 9.43
N LYS A 402 3.38 -41.00 8.86
CA LYS A 402 1.97 -40.72 9.21
C LYS A 402 1.70 -40.85 10.71
N LYS A 403 2.31 -41.82 11.40
CA LYS A 403 2.19 -41.97 12.87
C LYS A 403 2.83 -40.82 13.64
N LEU A 404 3.66 -39.98 13.02
CA LEU A 404 4.17 -38.78 13.68
C LEU A 404 3.06 -37.74 13.87
N PHE A 405 2.03 -37.74 13.03
CA PHE A 405 0.89 -36.82 13.09
C PHE A 405 -0.21 -37.24 14.07
N ALA A 406 -0.05 -38.38 14.76
CA ALA A 406 -0.97 -38.80 15.82
C ALA A 406 -0.84 -37.93 17.09
N ASP A 407 -1.94 -37.82 17.85
CA ASP A 407 -2.03 -37.03 19.09
C ASP A 407 -0.85 -37.25 20.04
N GLY A 408 -0.28 -36.15 20.53
CA GLY A 408 0.81 -36.13 21.53
C GLY A 408 2.22 -36.01 20.95
N LYS A 409 2.37 -35.82 19.64
CA LYS A 409 3.66 -35.54 18.97
C LYS A 409 3.69 -34.15 18.35
N ILE A 410 4.90 -33.61 18.15
CA ILE A 410 5.10 -32.26 17.59
C ILE A 410 4.41 -32.05 16.23
N PHE A 411 4.37 -33.07 15.37
CA PHE A 411 3.73 -33.00 14.05
C PHE A 411 2.20 -32.83 14.09
N SER A 412 1.53 -33.28 15.17
CA SER A 412 0.07 -33.07 15.34
C SER A 412 -0.32 -31.59 15.49
N GLN A 413 0.66 -30.70 15.73
CA GLN A 413 0.45 -29.25 15.76
C GLN A 413 0.41 -28.63 14.37
N TYR A 414 0.94 -29.32 13.35
CA TYR A 414 1.16 -28.80 12.00
C TYR A 414 0.23 -29.42 10.95
N GLY A 415 -0.38 -30.57 11.26
CA GLY A 415 -1.26 -31.26 10.32
C GLY A 415 -1.76 -32.59 10.86
N ASP A 416 -2.24 -33.42 9.96
CA ASP A 416 -2.75 -34.75 10.24
C ASP A 416 -2.08 -35.81 9.35
N GLU A 417 -2.54 -37.07 9.43
CA GLU A 417 -1.97 -38.16 8.63
C GLU A 417 -2.07 -37.92 7.11
N THR A 418 -2.98 -37.04 6.66
CA THR A 418 -3.13 -36.66 5.25
C THR A 418 -2.14 -35.60 4.81
N SER A 419 -1.34 -35.05 5.73
CA SER A 419 -0.25 -34.12 5.43
C SER A 419 0.99 -34.80 4.85
N VAL A 420 1.02 -36.13 4.75
CA VAL A 420 2.08 -36.87 4.04
C VAL A 420 1.60 -37.19 2.62
N ASN A 421 2.25 -36.59 1.62
CA ASN A 421 1.96 -36.84 0.22
C ASN A 421 2.49 -38.19 -0.25
N GLY A 422 3.70 -38.57 0.19
CA GLY A 422 4.30 -39.88 -0.13
C GLY A 422 5.78 -39.97 0.20
N ALA A 423 6.34 -41.17 0.08
CA ALA A 423 7.76 -41.44 0.22
C ALA A 423 8.28 -42.34 -0.90
N ALA A 424 9.50 -42.10 -1.35
CA ALA A 424 10.19 -42.94 -2.34
C ALA A 424 11.67 -43.11 -2.00
N ILE A 425 12.26 -44.22 -2.43
CA ILE A 425 13.68 -44.55 -2.21
C ILE A 425 14.34 -45.05 -3.50
N ASP A 426 15.57 -44.61 -3.75
CA ASP A 426 16.40 -45.09 -4.84
C ASP A 426 17.27 -46.30 -4.45
N ASN A 427 18.11 -46.80 -5.37
CA ASN A 427 18.99 -47.93 -5.09
C ASN A 427 20.23 -47.54 -4.25
N GLU A 428 20.51 -46.25 -4.08
CA GLU A 428 21.65 -45.74 -3.33
C GLU A 428 21.33 -45.53 -1.84
N GLY A 429 20.03 -45.50 -1.51
CA GLY A 429 19.51 -45.24 -0.16
C GLY A 429 19.13 -43.78 0.06
N THR A 430 18.92 -43.01 -1.01
CA THR A 430 18.35 -41.65 -0.95
C THR A 430 16.84 -41.75 -0.90
N VAL A 431 16.23 -41.08 0.08
CA VAL A 431 14.79 -40.98 0.23
C VAL A 431 14.32 -39.58 -0.18
N ILE A 432 13.18 -39.52 -0.88
CA ILE A 432 12.35 -38.32 -0.96
C ILE A 432 11.13 -38.55 -0.07
N LEU A 433 10.89 -37.65 0.87
CA LEU A 433 9.70 -37.63 1.71
C LEU A 433 8.97 -36.30 1.49
N ASP A 434 7.76 -36.40 0.95
CA ASP A 434 6.96 -35.26 0.53
C ASP A 434 5.77 -35.06 1.48
N PHE A 435 5.62 -33.82 1.94
CA PHE A 435 4.54 -33.38 2.80
C PHE A 435 3.68 -32.34 2.08
N LYS A 436 2.43 -32.20 2.49
CA LYS A 436 1.67 -30.98 2.21
C LYS A 436 2.26 -29.83 2.99
N GLU A 437 2.24 -28.63 2.43
CA GLU A 437 2.61 -27.42 3.16
C GLU A 437 1.78 -27.28 4.45
N PHE A 438 2.44 -27.05 5.59
CA PHE A 438 1.79 -26.97 6.90
C PHE A 438 1.05 -25.65 7.16
N PHE A 439 1.11 -24.68 6.23
CA PHE A 439 0.44 -23.38 6.35
C PHE A 439 0.69 -22.67 7.70
N SER A 440 1.87 -22.90 8.28
CA SER A 440 2.29 -22.36 9.57
C SER A 440 3.62 -21.63 9.42
N GLY A 441 3.87 -20.69 10.33
CA GLY A 441 5.20 -20.10 10.46
C GLY A 441 6.26 -21.17 10.77
N SER A 442 7.53 -20.80 10.57
CA SER A 442 8.69 -21.61 10.92
C SER A 442 8.64 -22.05 12.40
N PRO A 443 9.06 -23.27 12.73
CA PRO A 443 9.11 -23.74 14.10
C PRO A 443 10.16 -22.94 14.88
N SER A 444 9.91 -22.73 16.17
CA SER A 444 10.97 -22.26 17.09
C SER A 444 12.13 -23.25 17.14
N SER A 445 13.32 -22.81 17.58
CA SER A 445 14.50 -23.70 17.67
C SER A 445 14.24 -24.96 18.51
N TYR A 446 13.43 -24.86 19.55
CA TYR A 446 13.01 -26.02 20.36
C TYR A 446 12.12 -26.99 19.56
N GLN A 447 11.09 -26.48 18.88
CA GLN A 447 10.21 -27.28 18.03
C GLN A 447 10.98 -27.92 16.86
N ALA A 448 11.90 -27.19 16.24
CA ALA A 448 12.77 -27.69 15.17
C ALA A 448 13.62 -28.88 15.66
N GLN A 449 14.12 -28.83 16.89
CA GLN A 449 14.84 -29.94 17.50
C GLN A 449 13.93 -31.15 17.76
N GLU A 450 12.71 -30.94 18.25
CA GLU A 450 11.74 -32.02 18.45
C GLU A 450 11.33 -32.69 17.12
N ILE A 451 11.07 -31.88 16.09
CA ILE A 451 10.82 -32.33 14.71
C ILE A 451 11.98 -33.18 14.21
N SER A 452 13.21 -32.66 14.32
CA SER A 452 14.42 -33.37 13.90
C SER A 452 14.61 -34.68 14.67
N ASN A 453 14.38 -34.70 15.98
CA ASN A 453 14.49 -35.95 16.75
C ASN A 453 13.43 -36.98 16.32
N ALA A 454 12.19 -36.56 16.13
CA ALA A 454 11.10 -37.44 15.72
C ALA A 454 11.35 -38.04 14.32
N LEU A 455 11.78 -37.22 13.36
CA LEU A 455 12.12 -37.68 12.03
C LEU A 455 13.34 -38.59 12.02
N ASN A 456 14.39 -38.29 12.79
CA ASN A 456 15.57 -39.15 12.86
C ASN A 456 15.22 -40.56 13.36
N GLN A 457 14.36 -40.65 14.39
CA GLN A 457 13.87 -41.93 14.90
C GLN A 457 13.00 -42.68 13.87
N ALA A 458 12.11 -41.97 13.17
CA ALA A 458 11.22 -42.57 12.18
C ALA A 458 11.95 -43.00 10.90
N ILE A 459 13.00 -42.28 10.50
CA ILE A 459 13.72 -42.48 9.23
C ILE A 459 14.97 -43.34 9.46
N PHE A 460 15.99 -42.79 10.12
CA PHE A 460 17.33 -43.39 10.12
C PHE A 460 17.49 -44.54 11.09
N VAL A 461 16.84 -44.48 12.26
CA VAL A 461 16.92 -45.53 13.28
C VAL A 461 16.13 -46.76 12.85
N LYS A 462 14.95 -46.56 12.24
CA LYS A 462 14.04 -47.64 11.86
C LYS A 462 14.37 -48.31 10.53
N PHE A 463 14.93 -47.56 9.57
CA PHE A 463 15.22 -48.04 8.22
C PHE A 463 16.73 -47.94 7.90
N PRO A 464 17.53 -48.98 8.24
CA PRO A 464 18.98 -49.04 8.01
C PRO A 464 19.42 -48.82 6.54
N GLU A 465 18.55 -49.05 5.58
CA GLU A 465 18.76 -48.82 4.15
C GLU A 465 18.81 -47.32 3.77
N VAL A 466 18.21 -46.43 4.57
CA VAL A 466 18.16 -44.99 4.29
C VAL A 466 19.48 -44.32 4.68
N LYS A 467 20.22 -43.82 3.70
CA LYS A 467 21.51 -43.12 3.92
C LYS A 467 21.33 -41.61 4.01
N GLN A 468 20.41 -41.06 3.23
CA GLN A 468 20.09 -39.64 3.23
C GLN A 468 18.63 -39.42 2.82
N VAL A 469 18.07 -38.27 3.20
CA VAL A 469 16.68 -37.89 2.91
C VAL A 469 16.59 -36.44 2.47
N TYR A 470 15.79 -36.18 1.44
CA TYR A 470 15.24 -34.87 1.13
C TYR A 470 13.82 -34.82 1.67
N LEU A 471 13.58 -33.84 2.53
CA LEU A 471 12.27 -33.54 3.09
C LEU A 471 11.73 -32.33 2.34
N GLN A 472 10.51 -32.38 1.81
CA GLN A 472 9.99 -31.34 0.93
C GLN A 472 8.51 -31.07 1.17
N PHE A 473 8.06 -29.86 0.79
CA PHE A 473 6.66 -29.48 0.78
C PHE A 473 6.15 -29.40 -0.65
N ASP A 474 5.17 -30.22 -1.00
CA ASP A 474 4.48 -30.23 -2.28
C ASP A 474 5.46 -30.22 -3.48
N GLY A 475 6.53 -31.01 -3.39
CA GLY A 475 7.59 -31.08 -4.39
C GLY A 475 8.79 -30.18 -4.13
N SER A 476 8.71 -29.23 -3.21
CA SER A 476 9.72 -28.19 -2.95
C SER A 476 10.61 -28.51 -1.75
N PHE A 477 11.86 -28.93 -2.01
CA PHE A 477 12.88 -29.11 -0.98
C PHE A 477 13.31 -27.76 -0.39
N SER A 478 13.40 -26.74 -1.25
CA SER A 478 13.69 -25.37 -0.83
C SER A 478 12.68 -24.86 0.20
N ALA A 479 11.38 -25.06 -0.03
CA ALA A 479 10.35 -24.60 0.89
C ALA A 479 10.46 -25.26 2.28
N TRP A 480 10.81 -26.55 2.33
CA TRP A 480 11.07 -27.24 3.59
C TRP A 480 12.26 -26.64 4.33
N CYS A 481 13.38 -26.43 3.64
CA CYS A 481 14.58 -25.86 4.25
C CYS A 481 14.36 -24.43 4.74
N VAL A 482 13.59 -23.61 4.02
CA VAL A 482 13.20 -22.26 4.47
C VAL A 482 12.35 -22.36 5.73
N TRP A 483 11.35 -23.25 5.74
CA TRP A 483 10.49 -23.44 6.90
C TRP A 483 11.28 -23.91 8.12
N MET A 484 12.15 -24.91 8.00
CA MET A 484 13.02 -25.41 9.07
C MET A 484 14.19 -24.49 9.43
N GLN A 485 14.44 -23.43 8.64
CA GLN A 485 15.60 -22.54 8.76
C GLN A 485 16.94 -23.30 8.67
N THR A 486 17.04 -24.24 7.72
CA THR A 486 18.22 -25.09 7.47
C THR A 486 18.82 -24.80 6.09
N THR A 487 20.00 -25.35 5.79
CA THR A 487 20.60 -25.24 4.45
C THR A 487 19.98 -26.23 3.45
N GLU A 488 20.11 -25.96 2.15
CA GLU A 488 19.71 -26.89 1.07
C GLU A 488 20.70 -28.06 0.91
N GLU A 489 20.87 -28.85 1.97
CA GLU A 489 21.61 -30.11 1.92
C GLU A 489 20.70 -31.26 2.34
N PRO A 490 20.76 -32.43 1.66
CA PRO A 490 20.03 -33.59 2.11
C PRO A 490 20.45 -33.95 3.51
N TRP A 491 19.47 -34.29 4.34
CA TRP A 491 19.78 -34.74 5.67
C TRP A 491 20.39 -36.13 5.59
N LYS A 492 21.61 -36.28 6.11
CA LYS A 492 22.36 -37.53 6.09
C LYS A 492 22.20 -38.26 7.42
N ARG A 493 22.28 -39.59 7.38
CA ARG A 493 22.36 -40.41 8.58
C ARG A 493 23.52 -39.89 9.46
N PRO A 494 23.27 -39.60 10.76
CA PRO A 494 24.30 -39.17 11.71
C PRO A 494 25.44 -40.17 11.92
#